data_AF-A0A1V5MPP8-F1
#
_entry.id   AF-A0A1V5MPP8-F1
#
_cell.length_a   1.000
_cell.length_b   1.000
_cell.length_c   1.000
_cell.angle_alpha   90.00
_cell.angle_beta   90.00
_cell.angle_gamma   90.00
#
_symmetry.space_group_name_H-M   'P 1'
#
loop_
_entity.id
_entity.type
_entity.pdbx_description
1 polymer ?
#
loop_
_entity_poly.entity_id
_entity_poly.type
_entity_poly.pdbx_seq_one_letter_code
_entity_poly.pdbx_strand_id
1 'polypeptide(L)'
;MGLDNASHYEYARPGCWNDPDYILIGWIGGGSGKEGIPTSISPNQQYAYMSLWSIMASPLVFSGNMTRLDDFTVNILCNAEVIETNQDPLGQQGRVMKQDDESFVLAKDMEDGSKVVGLFNIAPVAIPVRIAWNDLAVSGPQRIRDLWRQKDLGNFENSYEPVVPARGVILVRLFPEK
;
A
#
# COMPACT_ATOMS: atom_id res chain seq x y z
N MET A 1 13.15 2.21 0.24
CA MET A 1 11.70 2.05 0.56
C MET A 1 11.65 1.81 2.07
N GLY A 2 10.75 2.46 2.81
CA GLY A 2 10.69 2.38 4.28
C GLY A 2 10.23 1.03 4.85
N LEU A 3 10.56 -0.08 4.18
CA LEU A 3 10.14 -1.43 4.53
C LEU A 3 10.68 -1.87 5.90
N ASP A 4 11.82 -1.33 6.33
CA ASP A 4 12.37 -1.59 7.67
C ASP A 4 11.36 -1.22 8.78
N ASN A 5 10.52 -0.20 8.54
CA ASN A 5 9.46 0.22 9.46
C ASN A 5 8.40 -0.89 9.67
N ALA A 6 8.20 -1.77 8.68
CA ALA A 6 7.28 -2.90 8.78
C ALA A 6 7.70 -3.90 9.87
N SER A 7 8.99 -3.96 10.22
CA SER A 7 9.51 -4.82 11.30
C SER A 7 9.06 -4.37 12.70
N HIS A 8 8.58 -3.13 12.84
CA HIS A 8 8.16 -2.54 14.12
C HIS A 8 6.64 -2.64 14.36
N TYR A 9 5.93 -3.47 13.60
CA TYR A 9 4.46 -3.54 13.62
C TYR A 9 3.87 -3.78 15.02
N GLU A 10 4.58 -4.49 15.91
CA GLU A 10 4.12 -4.79 17.28
C GLU A 10 4.01 -3.54 18.17
N TYR A 11 4.69 -2.45 17.80
CA TYR A 11 4.67 -1.20 18.54
C TYR A 11 3.59 -0.22 18.03
N ALA A 12 3.04 -0.48 16.84
CA ALA A 12 2.00 0.36 16.26
C ALA A 12 0.62 0.00 16.83
N ARG A 13 -0.10 1.03 17.29
CA ARG A 13 -1.46 0.93 17.84
C ARG A 13 -2.14 2.31 17.82
N PRO A 14 -3.47 2.40 18.00
CA PRO A 14 -4.14 3.70 18.14
C PRO A 14 -3.42 4.63 19.14
N GLY A 15 -2.97 5.78 18.64
CA GLY A 15 -2.22 6.79 19.40
C GLY A 15 -0.69 6.61 19.46
N CYS A 16 -0.15 5.53 18.89
CA CYS A 16 1.29 5.28 18.78
C CYS A 16 1.60 4.70 17.39
N TRP A 17 2.09 5.52 16.47
CA TRP A 17 2.28 5.13 15.06
C TRP A 17 3.75 5.14 14.70
N ASN A 18 4.20 4.10 13.98
CA ASN A 18 5.54 4.09 13.42
C ASN A 18 5.59 5.01 12.19
N ASP A 19 6.53 5.95 12.21
CA ASP A 19 6.67 6.99 11.20
C ASP A 19 7.87 6.71 10.27
N PRO A 20 7.62 6.28 9.02
CA PRO A 20 8.66 6.08 8.01
C PRO A 20 9.02 7.37 7.24
N ASP A 21 8.68 8.55 7.78
CA ASP A 21 8.90 9.89 7.23
C ASP A 21 7.83 10.33 6.21
N TYR A 22 7.97 11.56 5.70
CA TYR A 22 7.01 12.24 4.83
C TYR A 22 6.66 11.50 3.53
N ILE A 23 5.50 11.84 2.96
CA ILE A 23 5.12 11.43 1.61
C ILE A 23 5.85 12.30 0.56
N LEU A 24 6.88 11.73 -0.07
CA LEU A 24 7.74 12.37 -1.08
C LEU A 24 7.27 12.17 -2.55
N ILE A 25 6.01 12.50 -2.84
CA ILE A 25 5.44 12.45 -4.21
C ILE A 25 5.15 13.85 -4.75
N GLY A 26 4.97 13.97 -6.08
CA GLY A 26 4.76 15.26 -6.74
C GLY A 26 6.02 16.14 -6.73
N TRP A 27 5.88 17.42 -6.38
CA TRP A 27 6.98 18.39 -6.30
C TRP A 27 7.56 18.46 -4.88
N ILE A 28 8.78 17.99 -4.67
CA ILE A 28 9.43 17.83 -3.36
C ILE A 28 10.64 18.74 -3.19
N GLY A 29 11.12 18.94 -1.95
CA GLY A 29 12.35 19.70 -1.68
C GLY A 29 12.21 21.23 -1.81
N GLY A 30 10.98 21.74 -1.92
CA GLY A 30 10.67 23.18 -1.93
C GLY A 30 10.66 23.84 -0.54
N GLY A 31 11.08 23.13 0.51
CA GLY A 31 11.24 23.69 1.84
C GLY A 31 12.23 24.87 1.84
N SER A 32 12.02 25.83 2.73
CA SER A 32 12.89 27.00 2.92
C SER A 32 13.01 27.92 1.70
N GLY A 33 11.92 28.11 0.95
CA GLY A 33 11.85 29.09 -0.15
C GLY A 33 12.46 28.63 -1.47
N LYS A 34 12.75 27.33 -1.61
CA LYS A 34 13.17 26.74 -2.89
C LYS A 34 11.95 26.34 -3.71
N GLU A 35 12.05 26.35 -5.05
CA GLU A 35 10.94 25.94 -5.91
C GLU A 35 10.60 24.44 -5.79
N GLY A 36 11.54 23.63 -5.31
CA GLY A 36 11.45 22.18 -5.30
C GLY A 36 11.72 21.57 -6.68
N ILE A 37 11.82 20.24 -6.72
CA ILE A 37 11.99 19.45 -7.94
C ILE A 37 10.89 18.41 -8.02
N PRO A 38 10.45 18.02 -9.23
CA PRO A 38 9.58 16.86 -9.36
C PRO A 38 10.28 15.62 -8.79
N THR A 39 9.51 14.77 -8.12
CA THR A 39 10.01 13.52 -7.55
C THR A 39 10.62 12.64 -8.64
N SER A 40 11.72 11.96 -8.31
CA SER A 40 12.46 11.12 -9.27
C SER A 40 11.90 9.71 -9.41
N ILE A 41 10.91 9.34 -8.60
CA ILE A 41 10.28 8.02 -8.63
C ILE A 41 9.17 7.95 -9.68
N SER A 42 9.13 6.83 -10.38
CA SER A 42 8.13 6.56 -11.43
C SER A 42 6.69 6.49 -10.88
N PRO A 43 5.66 6.62 -11.73
CA PRO A 43 4.26 6.47 -11.33
C PRO A 43 3.96 5.18 -10.55
N ASN A 44 4.49 4.04 -11.00
CA ASN A 44 4.33 2.76 -10.30
C ASN A 44 4.91 2.79 -8.89
N GLN A 45 6.08 3.41 -8.73
CA GLN A 45 6.71 3.56 -7.43
C GLN A 45 5.92 4.50 -6.53
N GLN A 46 5.25 5.52 -7.06
CA GLN A 46 4.40 6.41 -6.26
C GLN A 46 3.17 5.67 -5.71
N TYR A 47 2.53 4.81 -6.52
CA TYR A 47 1.48 3.92 -6.03
C TYR A 47 1.99 2.95 -4.97
N ALA A 48 3.15 2.32 -5.20
CA ALA A 48 3.78 1.43 -4.21
C ALA A 48 4.08 2.17 -2.90
N TYR A 49 4.60 3.39 -3.01
CA TYR A 49 4.95 4.22 -1.87
C TYR A 49 3.71 4.57 -1.03
N MET A 50 2.65 5.10 -1.65
CA MET A 50 1.41 5.41 -0.94
C MET A 50 0.75 4.16 -0.34
N SER A 51 0.79 3.03 -1.05
CA SER A 51 0.25 1.75 -0.56
C SER A 51 1.00 1.23 0.66
N LEU A 52 2.33 1.35 0.66
CA LEU A 52 3.16 0.93 1.78
C LEU A 52 2.85 1.74 3.04
N TRP A 53 2.80 3.07 2.95
CA TRP A 53 2.40 3.94 4.07
C TRP A 53 0.99 3.62 4.57
N SER A 54 0.07 3.38 3.63
CA SER A 54 -1.33 3.14 3.97
C SER A 54 -1.52 1.80 4.69
N ILE A 55 -0.95 0.71 4.18
CA ILE A 55 -1.00 -0.61 4.84
C ILE A 55 -0.29 -0.57 6.19
N MET A 56 0.80 0.19 6.32
CA MET A 56 1.54 0.28 7.59
C MET A 56 0.83 1.12 8.67
N ALA A 57 -0.34 1.71 8.38
CA ALA A 57 -1.00 2.68 9.26
C ALA A 57 -0.07 3.84 9.67
N SER A 58 0.86 4.21 8.78
CA SER A 58 1.81 5.28 9.01
C SER A 58 1.13 6.66 8.92
N PRO A 59 1.65 7.69 9.61
CA PRO A 59 1.19 9.06 9.40
C PRO A 59 1.29 9.46 7.92
N LEU A 60 0.20 9.96 7.35
CA LEU A 60 0.15 10.43 5.96
C LEU A 60 0.42 11.93 5.91
N VAL A 61 1.69 12.33 6.02
CA VAL A 61 2.09 13.73 5.99
C VAL A 61 2.70 14.08 4.64
N PHE A 62 1.95 14.83 3.81
CA PHE A 62 2.42 15.27 2.50
C PHE A 62 3.37 16.46 2.61
N SER A 63 4.59 16.32 2.08
CA SER A 63 5.61 17.39 2.08
C SER A 63 5.79 18.06 0.73
N GLY A 64 4.97 17.72 -0.26
CA GLY A 64 5.08 18.27 -1.61
C GLY A 64 4.42 19.65 -1.73
N ASN A 65 4.73 20.35 -2.83
CA ASN A 65 4.16 21.65 -3.12
C ASN A 65 2.68 21.52 -3.55
N MET A 66 1.76 21.91 -2.67
CA MET A 66 0.31 21.86 -2.92
C MET A 66 -0.16 22.77 -4.07
N THR A 67 0.61 23.79 -4.46
CA THR A 67 0.23 24.67 -5.60
C THR A 67 0.58 24.07 -6.96
N ARG A 68 1.26 22.91 -6.99
CA ARG A 68 1.71 22.23 -8.21
C ARG A 68 1.24 20.77 -8.28
N LEU A 69 0.06 20.49 -7.76
CA LEU A 69 -0.56 19.17 -7.86
C LEU A 69 -1.10 18.95 -9.27
N ASP A 70 -0.63 17.90 -9.92
CA ASP A 70 -1.23 17.39 -11.16
C ASP A 70 -2.33 16.36 -10.84
N ASP A 71 -3.17 16.04 -11.83
CA ASP A 71 -4.29 15.10 -11.66
C ASP A 71 -3.82 13.73 -11.17
N PHE A 72 -2.63 13.29 -11.60
CA PHE A 72 -2.06 12.02 -11.16
C PHE A 72 -1.75 12.03 -9.65
N THR A 73 -1.11 13.08 -9.16
CA THR A 73 -0.76 13.24 -7.75
C THR A 73 -2.01 13.38 -6.89
N VAL A 74 -3.01 14.14 -7.35
CA VAL A 74 -4.32 14.24 -6.68
C VAL A 74 -4.98 12.86 -6.57
N ASN A 75 -4.96 12.07 -7.64
CA ASN A 75 -5.52 10.71 -7.61
C ASN A 75 -4.81 9.80 -6.59
N ILE A 76 -3.49 9.93 -6.42
CA ILE A 76 -2.76 9.17 -5.39
C ILE A 76 -3.16 9.64 -3.99
N LEU A 77 -3.18 10.95 -3.76
CA LEU A 77 -3.42 11.53 -2.44
C LEU A 77 -4.88 11.44 -1.97
N CYS A 78 -5.83 11.33 -2.90
CA CYS A 78 -7.26 11.42 -2.61
C CYS A 78 -8.04 10.12 -2.87
N ASN A 79 -7.37 8.98 -3.07
CA ASN A 79 -8.07 7.70 -3.19
C ASN A 79 -8.67 7.28 -1.84
N ALA A 80 -9.99 7.33 -1.74
CA ALA A 80 -10.73 7.05 -0.51
C ALA A 80 -10.50 5.64 0.05
N GLU A 81 -10.40 4.60 -0.79
CA GLU A 81 -10.23 3.21 -0.34
C GLU A 81 -8.82 2.93 0.18
N VAL A 82 -7.83 3.61 -0.40
CA VAL A 82 -6.44 3.56 0.08
C VAL A 82 -6.32 4.30 1.41
N ILE A 83 -6.95 5.47 1.54
CA ILE A 83 -7.00 6.21 2.81
C ILE A 83 -7.76 5.42 3.88
N GLU A 84 -8.87 4.79 3.54
CA GLU A 84 -9.64 3.93 4.45
C GLU A 84 -8.76 2.80 5.01
N THR A 85 -7.92 2.19 4.17
CA THR A 85 -6.92 1.20 4.62
C THR A 85 -6.02 1.76 5.72
N ASN A 86 -5.56 3.01 5.58
CA ASN A 86 -4.72 3.66 6.59
C ASN A 86 -5.51 4.00 7.86
N GLN A 87 -6.74 4.48 7.70
CA GLN A 87 -7.60 5.02 8.76
C GLN A 87 -8.45 3.96 9.47
N ASP A 88 -8.27 2.67 9.16
CA ASP A 88 -9.00 1.59 9.80
C ASP A 88 -8.94 1.67 11.34
N PRO A 89 -10.08 1.57 12.05
CA PRO A 89 -10.14 1.75 13.50
C PRO A 89 -9.35 0.75 14.33
N LEU A 90 -9.02 -0.45 13.80
CA LEU A 90 -8.13 -1.36 14.53
C LEU A 90 -6.76 -0.75 14.77
N GLY A 91 -6.34 0.20 13.91
CA GLY A 91 -5.04 0.83 14.01
C GLY A 91 -3.88 -0.15 13.94
N GLN A 92 -4.09 -1.30 13.31
CA GLN A 92 -3.06 -2.31 13.16
C GLN A 92 -2.18 -1.96 11.96
N GLN A 93 -0.87 -1.98 12.18
CA GLN A 93 0.11 -1.91 11.11
C GLN A 93 0.15 -3.25 10.35
N GLY A 94 0.19 -3.18 9.03
CA GLY A 94 0.37 -4.37 8.21
C GLY A 94 1.72 -5.05 8.40
N ARG A 95 1.74 -6.36 8.19
CA ARG A 95 2.88 -7.25 8.42
C ARG A 95 3.39 -7.81 7.11
N VAL A 96 4.70 -8.02 7.02
CA VAL A 96 5.30 -8.75 5.90
C VAL A 96 4.92 -10.22 6.03
N MET A 97 4.17 -10.72 5.05
CA MET A 97 3.71 -12.11 4.99
C MET A 97 4.67 -12.98 4.18
N LYS A 98 5.24 -12.40 3.12
CA LYS A 98 6.23 -13.01 2.24
C LYS A 98 7.21 -11.96 1.77
N GLN A 99 8.46 -12.37 1.60
CA GLN A 99 9.52 -11.53 1.05
C GLN A 99 10.55 -12.42 0.38
N ASP A 100 10.96 -12.03 -0.82
CA ASP A 100 12.07 -12.59 -1.58
C ASP A 100 12.92 -11.46 -2.17
N ASP A 101 13.84 -11.79 -3.08
CA ASP A 101 14.79 -10.83 -3.66
C ASP A 101 14.14 -9.85 -4.66
N GLU A 102 12.94 -10.16 -5.16
CA GLU A 102 12.27 -9.42 -6.24
C GLU A 102 10.90 -8.86 -5.83
N SER A 103 10.31 -9.36 -4.75
CA SER A 103 8.96 -9.06 -4.33
C SER A 103 8.76 -9.18 -2.81
N PHE A 104 7.71 -8.54 -2.33
CA PHE A 104 7.23 -8.76 -0.97
C PHE A 104 5.72 -8.53 -0.88
N VAL A 105 5.09 -9.15 0.11
CA VAL A 105 3.65 -9.06 0.36
C VAL A 105 3.44 -8.54 1.77
N LEU A 106 2.71 -7.43 1.92
CA LEU A 106 2.17 -7.02 3.22
C LEU A 106 0.70 -7.36 3.31
N ALA A 107 0.25 -7.70 4.50
CA ALA A 107 -1.17 -7.81 4.81
C ALA A 107 -1.54 -7.09 6.11
N LYS A 108 -2.74 -6.52 6.14
CA LYS A 108 -3.34 -5.84 7.29
C LYS A 108 -4.76 -6.36 7.50
N ASP A 109 -5.07 -6.71 8.75
CA ASP A 109 -6.44 -7.00 9.18
C ASP A 109 -7.24 -5.70 9.32
N MET A 110 -8.50 -5.74 8.92
CA MET A 110 -9.43 -4.61 8.98
C MET A 110 -10.54 -4.88 10.00
N GLU A 111 -11.14 -3.82 10.55
CA GLU A 111 -12.17 -3.92 11.60
C GLU A 111 -13.38 -4.75 11.16
N ASP A 112 -13.76 -4.65 9.88
CA ASP A 112 -14.90 -5.37 9.30
C ASP A 112 -14.63 -6.87 9.04
N GLY A 113 -13.44 -7.37 9.42
CA GLY A 113 -13.02 -8.76 9.22
C GLY A 113 -12.48 -9.06 7.82
N SER A 114 -12.42 -8.06 6.93
CA SER A 114 -11.70 -8.17 5.67
C SER A 114 -10.18 -8.04 5.88
N LYS A 115 -9.41 -8.31 4.83
CA LYS A 115 -7.95 -8.18 4.86
C LYS A 115 -7.44 -7.39 3.67
N VAL A 116 -6.65 -6.36 3.90
CA VAL A 116 -5.95 -5.62 2.84
C VAL A 116 -4.59 -6.25 2.59
N VAL A 117 -4.25 -6.47 1.33
CA VAL A 117 -3.01 -7.12 0.88
C VAL A 117 -2.35 -6.28 -0.20
N GLY A 118 -1.10 -5.92 0.01
CA GLY A 118 -0.25 -5.24 -0.98
C GLY A 118 0.78 -6.21 -1.53
N LEU A 119 0.72 -6.48 -2.83
CA LEU A 119 1.71 -7.29 -3.55
C LEU A 119 2.69 -6.35 -4.25
N PHE A 120 3.91 -6.26 -3.72
CA PHE A 120 4.92 -5.31 -4.17
C PHE A 120 5.97 -6.02 -5.04
N ASN A 121 6.34 -5.36 -6.14
CA ASN A 121 7.41 -5.77 -7.02
C ASN A 121 8.55 -4.75 -6.94
N ILE A 122 9.75 -5.18 -6.57
CA ILE A 122 10.96 -4.33 -6.55
C ILE A 122 11.83 -4.50 -7.79
N ALA A 123 11.59 -5.55 -8.58
CA ALA A 123 12.29 -5.81 -9.82
C ALA A 123 12.02 -4.73 -10.90
N PRO A 124 12.95 -4.53 -11.85
CA PRO A 124 12.79 -3.57 -12.94
C PRO A 124 11.86 -4.05 -14.06
N VAL A 125 11.29 -5.25 -13.95
CA VAL A 125 10.36 -5.87 -14.91
C VAL A 125 9.08 -6.30 -14.20
N ALA A 126 7.99 -6.48 -14.94
CA ALA A 126 6.75 -7.01 -14.36
C ALA A 126 6.92 -8.50 -14.04
N ILE A 127 6.48 -8.93 -12.85
CA ILE A 127 6.61 -10.32 -12.37
C ILE A 127 5.29 -10.80 -11.74
N PRO A 128 4.98 -12.11 -11.80
CA PRO A 128 3.90 -12.67 -10.99
C PRO A 128 4.28 -12.61 -9.51
N VAL A 129 3.35 -12.18 -8.65
CA VAL A 129 3.52 -12.21 -7.20
C VAL A 129 2.34 -12.96 -6.61
N ARG A 130 2.61 -14.09 -5.94
CA ARG A 130 1.57 -14.99 -5.43
C ARG A 130 1.39 -14.86 -3.93
N ILE A 131 0.13 -14.79 -3.49
CA ILE A 131 -0.25 -14.95 -2.09
C ILE A 131 -1.28 -16.06 -1.93
N ALA A 132 -0.97 -17.06 -1.09
CA ALA A 132 -1.92 -18.12 -0.74
C ALA A 132 -2.65 -17.76 0.54
N TRP A 133 -3.88 -18.23 0.69
CA TRP A 133 -4.68 -17.86 1.86
C TRP A 133 -4.22 -18.48 3.17
N ASN A 134 -3.57 -19.64 3.11
CA ASN A 134 -2.89 -20.21 4.28
C ASN A 134 -1.84 -19.24 4.83
N ASP A 135 -1.12 -18.51 3.96
CA ASP A 135 -0.15 -17.49 4.39
C ASP A 135 -0.86 -16.32 5.08
N LEU A 136 -2.10 -16.02 4.68
CA LEU A 136 -2.91 -14.93 5.23
C LEU A 136 -3.79 -15.36 6.42
N ALA A 137 -3.79 -16.64 6.78
CA ALA A 137 -4.73 -17.23 7.73
C ALA A 137 -6.21 -16.93 7.43
N VAL A 138 -6.58 -16.91 6.13
CA VAL A 138 -7.98 -16.80 5.68
C VAL A 138 -8.45 -18.12 5.08
N SER A 139 -9.75 -18.37 5.10
CA SER A 139 -10.34 -19.61 4.61
C SER A 139 -11.59 -19.34 3.78
N GLY A 140 -11.91 -20.29 2.92
CA GLY A 140 -13.06 -20.20 2.02
C GLY A 140 -12.89 -19.16 0.89
N PRO A 141 -13.85 -19.11 -0.04
CA PRO A 141 -13.85 -18.17 -1.14
C PRO A 141 -13.68 -16.72 -0.68
N GLN A 142 -12.83 -15.97 -1.38
CA GLN A 142 -12.59 -14.56 -1.11
C GLN A 142 -12.97 -13.72 -2.33
N ARG A 143 -13.84 -12.73 -2.12
CA ARG A 143 -14.08 -11.67 -3.11
C ARG A 143 -12.95 -10.66 -3.04
N ILE A 144 -12.28 -10.41 -4.17
CA ILE A 144 -11.13 -9.51 -4.25
C ILE A 144 -11.52 -8.20 -4.92
N ARG A 145 -11.12 -7.08 -4.33
CA ARG A 145 -11.27 -5.73 -4.87
C ARG A 145 -9.92 -5.04 -5.03
N ASP A 146 -9.62 -4.50 -6.20
CA ASP A 146 -8.48 -3.62 -6.48
C ASP A 146 -8.80 -2.21 -5.96
N LEU A 147 -8.05 -1.72 -4.97
CA LEU A 147 -8.33 -0.46 -4.29
C LEU A 147 -7.91 0.76 -5.12
N TRP A 148 -6.83 0.63 -5.91
CA TRP A 148 -6.39 1.72 -6.79
C TRP A 148 -7.33 1.90 -7.97
N ARG A 149 -7.78 0.79 -8.56
CA ARG A 149 -8.73 0.81 -9.67
C ARG A 149 -10.20 0.86 -9.23
N GLN A 150 -10.45 0.76 -7.92
CA GLN A 150 -11.78 0.72 -7.31
C GLN A 150 -12.70 -0.30 -8.00
N LYS A 151 -12.15 -1.49 -8.28
CA LYS A 151 -12.76 -2.49 -9.15
C LYS A 151 -12.76 -3.86 -8.49
N ASP A 152 -13.93 -4.51 -8.50
CA ASP A 152 -14.03 -5.91 -8.10
C ASP A 152 -13.41 -6.81 -9.17
N LEU A 153 -12.55 -7.74 -8.73
CA LEU A 153 -11.81 -8.66 -9.60
C LEU A 153 -12.44 -10.06 -9.66
N GLY A 154 -13.44 -10.33 -8.81
CA GLY A 154 -14.14 -11.60 -8.73
C GLY A 154 -13.80 -12.39 -7.45
N ASN A 155 -14.20 -13.65 -7.45
CA ASN A 155 -14.01 -14.58 -6.35
C ASN A 155 -12.85 -15.54 -6.67
N PHE A 156 -12.02 -15.80 -5.67
CA PHE A 156 -10.90 -16.74 -5.74
C PHE A 156 -11.10 -17.83 -4.69
N GLU A 157 -10.41 -18.97 -4.84
CA GLU A 157 -10.60 -20.19 -4.01
C GLU A 157 -9.37 -20.74 -3.27
N ASN A 158 -8.14 -20.27 -3.53
CA ASN A 158 -6.96 -20.75 -2.78
C ASN A 158 -5.82 -19.73 -2.68
N SER A 159 -5.68 -18.89 -3.71
CA SER A 159 -4.61 -17.91 -3.83
C SER A 159 -4.98 -16.83 -4.83
N TYR A 160 -4.20 -15.75 -4.82
CA TYR A 160 -4.23 -14.69 -5.82
C TYR A 160 -2.82 -14.46 -6.36
N GLU A 161 -2.67 -14.38 -7.68
CA GLU A 161 -1.37 -14.25 -8.36
C GLU A 161 -1.46 -13.29 -9.55
N PRO A 162 -1.54 -11.98 -9.32
CA PRO A 162 -1.47 -11.00 -10.39
C PRO A 162 -0.04 -10.85 -10.91
N VAL A 163 0.07 -10.38 -12.15
CA VAL A 163 1.32 -9.80 -12.67
C VAL A 163 1.43 -8.36 -12.15
N VAL A 164 2.41 -8.11 -11.30
CA VAL A 164 2.65 -6.80 -10.68
C VAL A 164 3.61 -6.00 -11.56
N PRO A 165 3.28 -4.75 -11.95
CA PRO A 165 4.16 -3.91 -12.76
C PRO A 165 5.54 -3.69 -12.14
N ALA A 166 6.55 -3.45 -12.98
CA ALA A 166 7.91 -3.13 -12.55
C ALA A 166 7.91 -2.01 -11.50
N ARG A 167 8.62 -2.24 -10.39
CA ARG A 167 8.73 -1.30 -9.25
C ARG A 167 7.38 -0.81 -8.71
N GLY A 168 6.34 -1.62 -8.86
CA GLY A 168 4.95 -1.25 -8.58
C GLY A 168 4.29 -2.08 -7.49
N VAL A 169 2.97 -1.94 -7.40
CA VAL A 169 2.14 -2.64 -6.44
C VAL A 169 0.81 -3.02 -7.07
N ILE A 170 0.22 -4.11 -6.60
CA ILE A 170 -1.21 -4.37 -6.67
C ILE A 170 -1.74 -4.34 -5.24
N LEU A 171 -2.64 -3.39 -4.95
CA LEU A 171 -3.24 -3.23 -3.63
C LEU A 171 -4.68 -3.72 -3.69
N VAL A 172 -4.99 -4.77 -2.94
CA VAL A 172 -6.30 -5.41 -2.95
C VAL A 172 -6.87 -5.59 -1.55
N ARG A 173 -8.20 -5.67 -1.46
CA ARG A 173 -8.92 -6.08 -0.25
C ARG A 173 -9.66 -7.37 -0.50
N LEU A 174 -9.50 -8.32 0.41
CA LEU A 174 -10.12 -9.63 0.41
C LEU A 174 -11.29 -9.60 1.39
N PHE A 175 -12.48 -9.92 0.90
CA PHE A 175 -13.69 -10.06 1.70
C PHE A 175 -14.08 -11.53 1.77
N PRO A 176 -14.32 -12.09 2.97
CA PRO A 176 -14.90 -13.42 3.10
C PRO A 176 -16.24 -13.48 2.36
N GLU A 177 -16.41 -14.46 1.48
CA GLU A 177 -17.71 -14.75 0.91
C GLU A 177 -18.61 -15.36 2.00
N LYS A 178 -19.83 -14.84 2.14
CA LYS A 178 -20.81 -15.33 3.12
C LYS A 178 -21.48 -16.62 2.64
#